data_AF-A0A5C7JZR5-F1
#
_entry.id   AF-A0A5C7JZR5-F1
#
_cell.length_a   1.000
_cell.length_b   1.000
_cell.length_c   1.000
_cell.angle_alpha   90.00
_cell.angle_beta   90.00
_cell.angle_gamma   90.00
#
_symmetry.space_group_name_H-M   'P 1'
#
loop_
_entity.id
_entity.type
_entity.pdbx_description
1 polymer ?
#
loop_
_entity_poly.entity_id
_entity_poly.type
_entity_poly.pdbx_seq_one_letter_code
_entity_poly.pdbx_strand_id
1 'polypeptide(L)'
;MNSDFRYYLLEAFLNAHEGIRYTKPDFEDEIHEFHRVANHFNIDIHHIKSAYEKAKAEPLTKNITDRLENTDANDDTLTIANSKQRLAKYGRSASRQRYAAYQFKNKKVETPIILHHKESNTYHLVAGNTRLMYAKLHKITPMVHVVHI
;
A
#
# COMPACT_ATOMS: atom_id res chain seq x y z
N MET A 1 -26.57 -17.14 11.57
CA MET A 1 -25.19 -16.92 11.06
C MET A 1 -25.16 -15.52 10.47
N ASN A 2 -24.45 -14.57 11.09
CA ASN A 2 -24.49 -13.15 10.75
C ASN A 2 -24.07 -12.90 9.29
N SER A 3 -24.78 -11.99 8.59
CA SER A 3 -24.44 -11.54 7.23
C SER A 3 -23.00 -11.07 7.12
N ASP A 4 -22.50 -10.40 8.17
CA ASP A 4 -21.16 -9.84 8.22
C ASP A 4 -20.06 -10.90 8.20
N PHE A 5 -20.33 -12.08 8.77
CA PHE A 5 -19.36 -13.17 8.77
C PHE A 5 -19.21 -13.80 7.39
N ARG A 6 -20.31 -13.93 6.63
CA ARG A 6 -20.28 -14.39 5.24
C ARG A 6 -19.58 -13.39 4.33
N TYR A 7 -19.87 -12.10 4.50
CA TYR A 7 -19.23 -11.02 3.74
C TYR A 7 -17.72 -10.97 4.00
N TYR A 8 -17.32 -11.05 5.28
CA TYR A 8 -15.91 -11.09 5.68
C TYR A 8 -15.16 -12.30 5.11
N LEU A 9 -15.78 -13.48 5.07
CA LEU A 9 -15.19 -14.67 4.46
C LEU A 9 -15.07 -14.54 2.94
N LEU A 10 -16.06 -13.96 2.28
CA LEU A 10 -16.04 -13.75 0.83
C LEU A 10 -14.94 -12.77 0.45
N GLU A 11 -14.83 -11.64 1.14
CA GLU A 11 -13.73 -10.68 0.94
C GLU A 11 -12.36 -11.30 1.31
N ALA A 12 -12.28 -12.09 2.37
CA ALA A 12 -11.05 -12.80 2.72
C ALA A 12 -10.56 -13.71 1.60
N PHE A 13 -11.50 -14.41 0.95
CA PHE A 13 -11.21 -15.35 -0.11
C PHE A 13 -10.85 -14.63 -1.43
N LEU A 14 -11.60 -13.56 -1.75
CA LEU A 14 -11.33 -12.72 -2.93
C LEU A 14 -10.00 -11.96 -2.82
N ASN A 15 -9.60 -11.57 -1.61
CA ASN A 15 -8.37 -10.81 -1.36
C ASN A 15 -7.17 -11.69 -0.99
N ALA A 16 -7.28 -13.02 -1.12
CA ALA A 16 -6.17 -13.94 -0.88
C ALA A 16 -5.25 -14.00 -2.12
N HIS A 17 -4.04 -13.45 -2.00
CA HIS A 17 -3.01 -13.51 -3.05
C HIS A 17 -1.74 -14.14 -2.48
N GLU A 18 -1.22 -15.18 -3.14
CA GLU A 18 -0.07 -15.98 -2.65
C GLU A 18 -0.29 -16.57 -1.23
N GLY A 19 -1.56 -16.80 -0.86
CA GLY A 19 -1.93 -17.25 0.48
C GLY A 19 -1.83 -16.16 1.56
N ILE A 20 -1.62 -14.90 1.19
CA ILE A 20 -1.71 -13.72 2.05
C ILE A 20 -3.09 -13.11 1.88
N ARG A 21 -3.78 -12.87 2.99
CA ARG A 21 -5.03 -12.12 2.99
C ARG A 21 -4.72 -10.63 3.06
N TYR A 22 -5.17 -9.90 2.05
CA TYR A 22 -5.07 -8.45 2.03
C TYR A 22 -6.34 -7.78 2.55
N THR A 23 -6.17 -6.68 3.28
CA THR A 23 -7.27 -5.82 3.76
C THR A 23 -7.05 -4.38 3.32
N LYS A 24 -8.12 -3.67 3.02
CA LYS A 24 -8.08 -2.25 2.73
C LYS A 24 -7.87 -1.48 4.05
N PRO A 25 -6.88 -0.57 4.14
CA PRO A 25 -6.76 0.32 5.29
C PRO A 25 -8.02 1.19 5.47
N ASP A 26 -8.32 1.57 6.69
CA ASP A 26 -9.34 2.59 6.90
C ASP A 26 -8.85 3.95 6.37
N PHE A 27 -9.76 4.75 5.80
CA PHE A 27 -9.40 6.07 5.27
C PHE A 27 -9.01 7.04 6.40
N GLU A 28 -9.73 6.99 7.52
CA GLU A 28 -9.53 7.89 8.65
C GLU A 28 -8.22 7.57 9.39
N ASP A 29 -7.82 6.30 9.43
CA ASP A 29 -6.52 5.88 9.99
C ASP A 29 -5.32 6.44 9.18
N GLU A 30 -5.51 6.69 7.88
CA GLU A 30 -4.48 7.22 6.96
C GLU A 30 -4.75 8.69 6.54
N ILE A 31 -5.66 9.39 7.23
CA ILE A 31 -6.18 10.71 6.84
C ILE A 31 -5.08 11.76 6.61
N HIS A 32 -4.03 11.73 7.44
CA HIS A 32 -2.89 12.65 7.33
C HIS A 32 -2.10 12.45 6.03
N GLU A 33 -1.94 11.21 5.59
CA GLU A 33 -1.24 10.88 4.34
C GLU A 33 -2.09 11.29 3.15
N PHE A 34 -3.41 11.04 3.20
CA PHE A 34 -4.33 11.52 2.18
C PHE A 34 -4.36 13.04 2.05
N HIS A 35 -4.38 13.79 3.17
CA HIS A 35 -4.28 15.26 3.12
C HIS A 35 -2.96 15.74 2.53
N ARG A 36 -1.84 15.07 2.85
CA ARG A 36 -0.54 15.44 2.26
C ARG A 36 -0.56 15.27 0.74
N VAL A 37 -1.11 14.17 0.24
CA VAL A 37 -1.21 13.88 -1.20
C VAL A 37 -2.21 14.81 -1.89
N ALA A 38 -3.36 15.08 -1.26
CA ALA A 38 -4.35 16.06 -1.72
C ALA A 38 -3.70 17.43 -1.94
N ASN A 39 -2.95 17.93 -0.96
CA ASN A 39 -2.25 19.20 -1.06
C ASN A 39 -1.13 19.16 -2.11
N HIS A 40 -0.39 18.06 -2.23
CA HIS A 40 0.70 17.92 -3.18
C HIS A 40 0.24 18.00 -4.64
N PHE A 41 -0.89 17.36 -4.95
CA PHE A 41 -1.48 17.37 -6.30
C PHE A 41 -2.57 18.42 -6.50
N ASN A 42 -2.85 19.25 -5.49
CA ASN A 42 -3.93 20.24 -5.50
C ASN A 42 -5.31 19.63 -5.86
N ILE A 43 -5.63 18.51 -5.22
CA ILE A 43 -6.89 17.74 -5.41
C ILE A 43 -7.75 17.88 -4.16
N ASP A 44 -9.06 18.00 -4.32
CA ASP A 44 -10.01 17.94 -3.21
C ASP A 44 -9.95 16.56 -2.51
N ILE A 45 -9.76 16.57 -1.19
CA ILE A 45 -9.73 15.38 -0.35
C ILE A 45 -11.03 14.56 -0.46
N HIS A 46 -12.19 15.19 -0.66
CA HIS A 46 -13.46 14.48 -0.83
C HIS A 46 -13.52 13.68 -2.12
N HIS A 47 -12.88 14.18 -3.19
CA HIS A 47 -12.74 13.46 -4.44
C HIS A 47 -11.84 12.22 -4.24
N ILE A 48 -10.72 12.38 -3.54
CA ILE A 48 -9.83 11.26 -3.20
C ILE A 48 -10.55 10.22 -2.35
N LYS A 49 -11.31 10.63 -1.31
CA LYS A 49 -12.08 9.73 -0.46
C LYS A 49 -13.09 8.90 -1.26
N SER A 50 -13.86 9.57 -2.12
CA SER A 50 -14.87 8.90 -2.96
C SER A 50 -14.25 7.91 -3.94
N ALA A 51 -13.09 8.23 -4.50
CA ALA A 51 -12.33 7.33 -5.36
C ALA A 51 -11.72 6.17 -4.56
N TYR A 52 -11.20 6.46 -3.37
CA TYR A 52 -10.61 5.46 -2.48
C TYR A 52 -11.64 4.42 -2.07
N GLU A 53 -12.84 4.82 -1.63
CA GLU A 53 -13.91 3.90 -1.25
C GLU A 53 -14.24 2.88 -2.35
N LYS A 54 -14.19 3.30 -3.62
CA LYS A 54 -14.45 2.46 -4.80
C LYS A 54 -13.24 1.67 -5.29
N ALA A 55 -12.03 2.05 -4.88
CA ALA A 55 -10.80 1.37 -5.27
C ALA A 55 -10.85 -0.10 -4.83
N LYS A 56 -10.40 -0.99 -5.72
CA LYS A 56 -10.25 -2.42 -5.46
C LYS A 56 -8.77 -2.76 -5.32
N ALA A 57 -8.49 -3.81 -4.57
CA ALA A 57 -7.14 -4.35 -4.50
C ALA A 57 -6.77 -5.01 -5.84
N GLU A 58 -5.60 -4.69 -6.36
CA GLU A 58 -5.02 -5.32 -7.55
C GLU A 58 -3.54 -5.65 -7.34
N PRO A 59 -2.97 -6.65 -8.05
CA PRO A 59 -1.55 -6.93 -7.94
C PRO A 59 -0.70 -5.74 -8.38
N LEU A 60 0.35 -5.43 -7.62
CA LEU A 60 1.30 -4.39 -8.02
C LEU A 60 2.07 -4.84 -9.26
N THR A 61 1.69 -4.27 -10.41
CA THR A 61 2.33 -4.58 -11.68
C THR A 61 3.67 -3.85 -11.85
N LYS A 62 4.52 -4.34 -12.76
CA LYS A 62 5.74 -3.65 -13.16
C LYS A 62 5.46 -2.25 -13.71
N ASN A 63 4.37 -2.10 -14.48
CA ASN A 63 3.97 -0.80 -15.05
C ASN A 63 3.68 0.25 -13.99
N ILE A 64 3.01 -0.13 -12.89
CA ILE A 64 2.76 0.77 -11.76
C ILE A 64 4.06 1.06 -11.02
N THR A 65 4.83 0.00 -10.73
CA THR A 65 6.12 0.10 -10.02
C THR A 65 7.05 1.07 -10.75
N ASP A 66 7.28 0.92 -12.05
CA ASP A 66 8.19 1.76 -12.84
C ASP A 66 7.81 3.26 -12.85
N ARG A 67 6.54 3.60 -12.55
CA ARG A 67 6.00 4.98 -12.56
C ARG A 67 5.71 5.55 -11.17
N LEU A 68 6.10 4.83 -10.10
CA LEU A 68 5.80 5.22 -8.73
C LEU A 68 6.89 6.19 -8.21
N GLU A 69 6.57 7.48 -8.11
CA GLU A 69 7.59 8.55 -8.03
C GLU A 69 8.26 8.70 -6.65
N ASN A 70 7.63 8.22 -5.57
CA ASN A 70 8.02 8.54 -4.18
C ASN A 70 8.23 7.30 -3.29
N THR A 71 8.60 6.16 -3.87
CA THR A 71 8.79 4.92 -3.12
C THR A 71 10.25 4.49 -3.08
N ASP A 72 10.75 4.17 -1.89
CA ASP A 72 12.06 3.52 -1.71
C ASP A 72 12.05 2.09 -2.28
N ALA A 73 10.86 1.52 -2.51
CA ALA A 73 10.70 0.23 -3.15
C ALA A 73 11.11 0.26 -4.63
N ASN A 74 11.27 1.42 -5.26
CA ASN A 74 11.75 1.51 -6.65
C ASN A 74 13.26 1.57 -6.78
N ASP A 75 13.99 1.60 -5.66
CA ASP A 75 15.44 1.61 -5.71
C ASP A 75 15.97 0.19 -5.99
N ASP A 76 16.68 0.02 -7.11
CA ASP A 76 17.29 -1.25 -7.53
C ASP A 76 18.48 -1.68 -6.66
N THR A 77 18.99 -0.79 -5.82
CA THR A 77 20.05 -1.09 -4.83
C THR A 77 19.48 -1.55 -3.48
N LEU A 78 18.15 -1.73 -3.37
CA LEU A 78 17.51 -2.19 -2.15
C LEU A 78 17.86 -3.66 -1.85
N THR A 79 18.77 -3.85 -0.91
CA THR A 79 19.14 -5.17 -0.38
C THR A 79 18.71 -5.31 1.08
N ILE A 80 18.65 -6.54 1.59
CA ILE A 80 18.37 -6.80 3.02
C ILE A 80 19.36 -6.04 3.91
N ALA A 81 20.65 -6.00 3.53
CA ALA A 81 21.69 -5.29 4.26
C ALA A 81 21.47 -3.77 4.31
N ASN A 82 21.09 -3.14 3.18
CA ASN A 82 20.92 -1.69 3.07
C ASN A 82 19.53 -1.20 3.51
N SER A 83 18.56 -2.11 3.63
CA SER A 83 17.20 -1.79 4.07
C SER A 83 17.16 -1.19 5.48
N LYS A 84 18.00 -1.69 6.40
CA LYS A 84 18.09 -1.18 7.78
C LYS A 84 18.57 0.28 7.82
N GLN A 85 19.58 0.63 7.03
CA GLN A 85 20.12 1.99 6.95
C GLN A 85 19.15 2.96 6.26
N ARG A 86 18.50 2.55 5.17
CA ARG A 86 17.53 3.39 4.45
C ARG A 86 16.30 3.68 5.30
N LEU A 87 15.80 2.69 6.03
CA LEU A 87 14.67 2.88 6.96
C LEU A 87 15.05 3.77 8.16
N ALA A 88 16.30 3.73 8.62
CA ALA A 88 16.82 4.64 9.63
C ALA A 88 16.96 6.10 9.11
N LYS A 89 17.34 6.29 7.83
CA LYS A 89 17.48 7.62 7.19
C LYS A 89 16.16 8.40 7.12
N TYR A 90 15.01 7.71 7.05
CA TYR A 90 13.68 8.33 7.02
C TYR A 90 13.00 8.40 8.41
N GLY A 91 13.72 8.15 9.51
CA GLY A 91 13.17 8.20 10.87
C GLY A 91 12.18 7.09 11.21
N ARG A 92 12.16 5.99 10.44
CA ARG A 92 11.15 4.92 10.57
C ARG A 92 11.62 3.85 11.54
N SER A 93 10.96 3.76 12.69
CA SER A 93 11.32 2.89 13.81
C SER A 93 11.37 1.40 13.43
N ALA A 94 12.27 0.66 14.08
CA ALA A 94 12.32 -0.81 14.00
C ALA A 94 10.97 -1.49 14.31
N SER A 95 10.06 -0.82 15.03
CA SER A 95 8.72 -1.32 15.30
C SER A 95 7.86 -1.44 14.04
N ARG A 96 7.94 -0.51 13.08
CA ARG A 96 7.18 -0.61 11.81
C ARG A 96 7.65 -1.79 10.96
N GLN A 97 8.96 -2.08 10.96
CA GLN A 97 9.52 -3.26 10.29
C GLN A 97 9.03 -4.55 10.92
N ARG A 98 9.10 -4.65 12.25
CA ARG A 98 8.59 -5.82 12.99
C ARG A 98 7.10 -6.00 12.74
N TYR A 99 6.34 -4.90 12.67
CA TYR A 99 4.91 -4.95 12.39
C TYR A 99 4.61 -5.43 10.97
N ALA A 100 5.32 -4.95 9.95
CA ALA A 100 5.18 -5.46 8.59
C ALA A 100 5.57 -6.94 8.51
N ALA A 101 6.72 -7.33 9.07
CA ALA A 101 7.16 -8.71 9.12
C ALA A 101 6.14 -9.62 9.84
N TYR A 102 5.56 -9.14 10.93
CA TYR A 102 4.49 -9.82 11.65
C TYR A 102 3.24 -10.00 10.79
N GLN A 103 2.79 -8.96 10.09
CA GLN A 103 1.63 -9.03 9.18
C GLN A 103 1.85 -10.06 8.06
N PHE A 104 3.00 -10.00 7.38
CA PHE A 104 3.34 -10.96 6.32
C PHE A 104 3.48 -12.39 6.87
N LYS A 105 4.13 -12.58 8.03
CA LYS A 105 4.24 -13.89 8.69
C LYS A 105 2.87 -14.48 9.03
N ASN A 106 1.94 -13.65 9.49
CA ASN A 106 0.57 -14.05 9.83
C ASN A 106 -0.39 -14.05 8.63
N LYS A 107 0.10 -13.78 7.41
CA LYS A 107 -0.71 -13.74 6.18
C LYS A 107 -1.91 -12.80 6.27
N LYS A 108 -1.78 -11.70 7.01
CA LYS A 108 -2.80 -10.66 7.19
C LYS A 108 -2.13 -9.31 7.02
N VAL A 109 -2.28 -8.72 5.84
CA VAL A 109 -1.51 -7.54 5.44
C VAL A 109 -2.46 -6.47 4.92
N GLU A 110 -2.37 -5.27 5.46
CA GLU A 110 -3.03 -4.12 4.83
C GLU A 110 -2.37 -3.78 3.50
N THR A 111 -3.17 -3.53 2.46
CA THR A 111 -2.64 -3.11 1.17
C THR A 111 -1.95 -1.75 1.27
N PRO A 112 -0.82 -1.54 0.58
CA PRO A 112 -0.37 -0.19 0.23
C PRO A 112 -1.43 0.54 -0.59
N ILE A 113 -1.45 1.87 -0.46
CA ILE A 113 -2.39 2.75 -1.15
C ILE A 113 -1.59 3.57 -2.16
N ILE A 114 -1.97 3.51 -3.43
CA ILE A 114 -1.34 4.25 -4.51
C ILE A 114 -2.38 5.17 -5.13
N LEU A 115 -2.04 6.43 -5.32
CA LEU A 115 -2.81 7.38 -6.10
C LEU A 115 -2.30 7.35 -7.55
N HIS A 116 -3.21 7.27 -8.51
CA HIS A 116 -2.91 7.41 -9.94
C HIS A 116 -3.57 8.70 -10.43
N HIS A 117 -2.75 9.66 -10.83
CA HIS A 117 -3.21 10.90 -11.43
C HIS A 117 -3.32 10.71 -12.95
N LYS A 118 -4.54 10.58 -13.48
CA LYS A 118 -4.76 10.14 -14.87
C LYS A 118 -4.21 11.10 -15.91
N GLU A 119 -4.28 12.40 -15.66
CA GLU A 119 -3.88 13.43 -16.62
C GLU A 119 -2.38 13.42 -16.89
N SER A 120 -1.57 13.25 -15.83
CA SER A 120 -0.12 13.12 -15.93
C SER A 120 0.34 11.67 -16.07
N ASN A 121 -0.56 10.70 -15.87
CA ASN A 121 -0.27 9.26 -15.85
C ASN A 121 0.85 8.91 -14.84
N THR A 122 0.86 9.60 -13.70
CA THR A 122 1.83 9.43 -12.62
C THR A 122 1.23 8.64 -11.46
N TYR A 123 2.05 7.82 -10.80
CA TYR A 123 1.65 7.05 -9.62
C TYR A 123 2.39 7.57 -8.40
N HIS A 124 1.66 7.73 -7.30
CA HIS A 124 2.19 8.23 -6.04
C HIS A 124 1.75 7.35 -4.88
N LEU A 125 2.71 6.90 -4.08
CA LEU A 125 2.44 6.12 -2.89
C LEU A 125 1.86 7.03 -1.81
N VAL A 126 0.62 6.77 -1.43
CA VAL A 126 -0.05 7.46 -0.33
C VAL A 126 0.42 6.88 0.99
N ALA A 127 0.30 5.55 1.14
CA ALA A 127 0.64 4.85 2.39
C ALA A 127 1.18 3.44 2.12
N GLY A 128 1.91 2.89 3.10
CA GLY A 128 2.37 1.50 3.07
C GLY A 128 3.77 1.25 2.49
N ASN A 129 4.65 2.25 2.46
CA ASN A 129 6.03 2.09 1.95
C ASN A 129 6.78 0.92 2.62
N THR A 130 6.67 0.76 3.94
CA THR A 130 7.33 -0.35 4.65
C THR A 130 6.80 -1.72 4.21
N ARG A 131 5.50 -1.82 3.86
CA ARG A 131 4.89 -3.04 3.36
C ARG A 131 5.41 -3.35 1.94
N LEU A 132 5.53 -2.34 1.07
CA LEU A 132 6.13 -2.47 -0.26
C LEU A 132 7.61 -2.88 -0.21
N MET A 133 8.41 -2.22 0.64
CA MET A 133 9.81 -2.57 0.81
C MET A 133 9.99 -4.01 1.31
N TYR A 134 9.17 -4.44 2.28
CA TYR A 134 9.20 -5.82 2.75
C TYR A 134 8.84 -6.80 1.62
N ALA A 135 7.76 -6.54 0.88
CA ALA A 135 7.36 -7.38 -0.25
C ALA A 135 8.49 -7.51 -1.29
N LYS A 136 9.13 -6.39 -1.69
CA LYS A 136 10.28 -6.40 -2.62
C LYS A 136 11.45 -7.23 -2.10
N LEU A 137 11.87 -7.03 -0.84
CA LEU A 137 12.99 -7.77 -0.23
C LEU A 137 12.76 -9.28 -0.18
N HIS A 138 11.49 -9.68 -0.08
CA HIS A 138 11.08 -11.07 0.00
C HIS A 138 10.55 -11.63 -1.33
N LYS A 139 10.64 -10.87 -2.43
CA LYS A 139 10.17 -11.25 -3.78
C LYS A 139 8.68 -11.65 -3.80
N ILE A 140 7.87 -11.00 -2.97
CA ILE A 140 6.41 -11.14 -2.92
C ILE A 140 5.81 -10.09 -3.86
N THR A 141 4.80 -10.46 -4.64
CA THR A 141 4.01 -9.48 -5.39
C THR A 141 2.88 -8.98 -4.49
N PRO A 142 2.91 -7.72 -3.99
CA PRO A 142 1.87 -7.25 -3.08
C PRO A 142 0.60 -6.88 -3.84
N MET A 143 -0.56 -7.02 -3.19
CA MET A 143 -1.79 -6.36 -3.64
C MET A 143 -1.81 -4.92 -3.15
N VAL A 144 -2.30 -4.00 -3.97
CA VAL A 144 -2.38 -2.55 -3.70
C VAL A 144 -3.78 -2.03 -4.02
N HIS A 145 -4.23 -1.01 -3.28
CA HIS A 145 -5.41 -0.24 -3.69
C HIS A 145 -4.95 0.95 -4.53
N VAL A 146 -5.36 0.98 -5.79
CA VAL A 146 -5.07 2.09 -6.69
C VAL A 146 -6.27 3.04 -6.74
N VAL A 147 -6.04 4.27 -6.30
CA VAL A 147 -7.00 5.37 -6.27
C VAL A 147 -6.83 6.19 -7.53
N HIS A 148 -7.75 6.02 -8.46
CA HIS A 148 -7.71 6.69 -9.75
C HIS A 148 -8.40 8.06 -9.69
N ILE A 149 -7.60 9.12 -9.70
CA ILE A 149 -8.10 10.50 -9.80
C ILE A 149 -7.99 10.93 -11.26
#